data_AF-A0A316UZX9-F1
#
_entry.id   AF-A0A316UZX9-F1
#
_cell.length_a   1.000
_cell.length_b   1.000
_cell.length_c   1.000
_cell.angle_alpha   90.00
_cell.angle_beta   90.00
_cell.angle_gamma   90.00
#
_symmetry.space_group_name_H-M   'P 1'
#
loop_
_entity.id
_entity.type
_entity.pdbx_description
1 polymer ?
#
loop_
_entity_poly.entity_id
_entity_poly.type
_entity_poly.pdbx_seq_one_letter_code
_entity_poly.pdbx_strand_id
1 'polypeptide(L)'
;MASTPPDKFSSVILTLGAGLLLYSGASIAVTWVQQTFQRRSSTSDHDPSAPPSKSWQESTVTVSYPTDPSMCQYPSAAAPPTGGGQPSRPLLLAGALLRLIDVVAGVAARRHAGQGCVTVSLDSVLFLSPIYLGDLIHLSAAVNRSFSSSMEVGVRVLAESPDDPGRLSYVSHAYLTFVLRKTSDQPTRLPRLVPETKLQWRRHFLAGHRRARRLAAAAKGVDEDAIPRSVLEEVREVVMRMGASGGRRRDREVGKRTIERGEREIMARAMYGRRDSTLVIQEDNDGHVLGHLRGEPEAAGGQVIRQPLEEVKATARHLGLLHDGLGNETQEESHDSKLSNPSPPLPRRTRSRMGSFLSPHLCGPFDTSAQGTQGHRDVLSEIAIEDTLATVLQIVFPEHTNSVSILFGGQTMAWLEQAALISARNVARGLPNVHWKTVAMDGLEFKRPVVVGEVMTFTAVVLRTFTRSCEVYVVASAESHDHAGGKRRFTNDALFTLALAAPPDEDAGGEIEGALRRIVIPEESPLETYAGAAERRKGRRLQLREMLMRIYGPSEEQ
;
A
#
# COMPACT_ATOMS: atom_id res chain seq x y z
N MET A 1 -43.56 57.61 -17.83
CA MET A 1 -42.89 58.06 -16.58
C MET A 1 -42.36 56.84 -15.88
N ALA A 2 -41.07 56.85 -15.58
CA ALA A 2 -40.24 55.69 -15.28
C ALA A 2 -40.52 55.08 -13.90
N SER A 3 -40.54 53.75 -13.84
CA SER A 3 -40.40 52.94 -12.62
C SER A 3 -38.92 52.78 -12.28
N THR A 4 -38.48 53.34 -11.16
CA THR A 4 -37.14 53.15 -10.59
C THR A 4 -36.97 51.72 -10.03
N PRO A 5 -35.79 51.10 -10.17
CA PRO A 5 -35.51 49.77 -9.63
C PRO A 5 -35.27 49.80 -8.12
N PRO A 6 -35.46 48.68 -7.38
CA PRO A 6 -35.25 48.63 -5.94
C PRO A 6 -33.77 48.73 -5.58
N ASP A 7 -33.49 49.49 -4.52
CA ASP A 7 -32.15 49.79 -3.98
C ASP A 7 -31.33 48.53 -3.69
N LYS A 8 -30.21 48.40 -4.41
CA LYS A 8 -29.20 47.34 -4.23
C LYS A 8 -28.51 47.40 -2.85
N PHE A 9 -28.63 48.51 -2.10
CA PHE A 9 -28.04 48.67 -0.77
C PHE A 9 -28.74 47.86 0.31
N SER A 10 -30.05 47.68 0.23
CA SER A 10 -30.85 46.96 1.23
C SER A 10 -30.60 45.45 1.20
N SER A 11 -30.33 44.90 0.02
CA SER A 11 -29.98 43.49 -0.19
C SER A 11 -28.62 43.15 0.42
N VAL A 12 -27.62 44.02 0.28
CA VAL A 12 -26.26 43.77 0.79
C VAL A 12 -26.22 43.80 2.33
N ILE A 13 -26.99 44.70 2.96
CA ILE A 13 -27.08 44.79 4.43
C ILE A 13 -27.81 43.58 5.03
N LEU A 14 -28.88 43.09 4.39
CA LEU A 14 -29.57 41.86 4.82
C LEU A 14 -28.69 40.61 4.67
N THR A 15 -27.86 40.55 3.62
CA THR A 15 -26.97 39.41 3.38
C THR A 15 -25.77 39.42 4.35
N LEU A 16 -25.20 40.59 4.64
CA LEU A 16 -24.16 40.76 5.67
C LEU A 16 -24.70 40.52 7.08
N GLY A 17 -25.92 40.98 7.39
CA GLY A 17 -26.59 40.75 8.67
C GLY A 17 -26.91 39.27 8.94
N ALA A 18 -27.37 38.54 7.91
CA ALA A 18 -27.59 37.09 8.00
C ALA A 18 -26.26 36.32 8.17
N GLY A 19 -25.20 36.75 7.49
CA GLY A 19 -23.85 36.20 7.65
C GLY A 19 -23.30 36.42 9.06
N LEU A 20 -23.47 37.62 9.63
CA LEU A 20 -23.05 37.93 10.99
C LEU A 20 -23.84 37.14 12.05
N LEU A 21 -25.15 36.95 11.85
CA LEU A 21 -26.01 36.17 12.75
C LEU A 21 -25.70 34.66 12.72
N LEU A 22 -25.36 34.11 11.56
CA LEU A 22 -24.88 32.72 11.45
C LEU A 22 -23.49 32.54 12.08
N TYR A 23 -22.61 33.54 11.91
CA TYR A 23 -21.28 33.53 12.52
C TYR A 23 -21.36 33.69 14.04
N SER A 24 -22.21 34.60 14.55
CA SER A 24 -22.46 34.77 15.97
C SER A 24 -23.16 33.54 16.56
N GLY A 25 -24.11 32.94 15.85
CA GLY A 25 -24.79 31.71 16.26
C GLY A 25 -23.84 30.52 16.38
N ALA A 26 -22.94 30.33 15.41
CA ALA A 26 -21.91 29.29 15.47
C ALA A 26 -20.89 29.55 16.59
N SER A 27 -20.50 30.81 16.80
CA SER A 27 -19.58 31.18 17.88
C SER A 27 -20.23 31.02 19.25
N ILE A 28 -21.49 31.41 19.43
CA ILE A 28 -22.28 31.20 20.65
C ILE A 28 -22.47 29.71 20.90
N ALA A 29 -22.80 28.90 19.89
CA ALA A 29 -22.93 27.45 20.03
C ALA A 29 -21.61 26.79 20.47
N VAL A 30 -20.47 27.19 19.91
CA VAL A 30 -19.14 26.71 20.35
C VAL A 30 -18.86 27.14 21.78
N THR A 31 -19.17 28.39 22.15
CA THR A 31 -18.93 28.91 23.51
C THR A 31 -19.84 28.24 24.53
N TRP A 32 -21.10 27.96 24.17
CA TRP A 32 -22.08 27.27 25.02
C TRP A 32 -21.74 25.79 25.17
N VAL A 33 -21.24 25.14 24.11
CA VAL A 33 -20.67 23.78 24.18
C VAL A 33 -19.41 23.75 25.05
N GLN A 34 -18.51 24.74 24.90
CA GLN A 34 -17.33 24.88 25.76
C GLN A 34 -17.72 25.04 27.23
N GLN A 35 -18.68 25.93 27.54
CA GLN A 35 -19.14 26.19 28.90
C GLN A 35 -19.91 25.00 29.50
N THR A 36 -20.75 24.32 28.73
CA THR A 36 -21.46 23.11 29.21
C THR A 36 -20.53 21.91 29.38
N PHE A 37 -19.49 21.78 28.56
CA PHE A 37 -18.47 20.75 28.72
C PHE A 37 -17.56 21.07 29.91
N GLN A 38 -17.16 22.33 30.09
CA GLN A 38 -16.43 22.80 31.29
C GLN A 38 -17.25 22.61 32.56
N ARG A 39 -18.55 22.90 32.53
CA ARG A 39 -19.48 22.63 33.64
C ARG A 39 -19.61 21.13 33.92
N ARG A 40 -19.70 20.28 32.90
CA ARG A 40 -19.73 18.81 33.06
C ARG A 40 -18.40 18.21 33.50
N SER A 41 -17.26 18.83 33.17
CA SER A 41 -15.95 18.46 33.73
C SER A 41 -15.76 18.95 35.16
N SER A 42 -16.42 20.04 35.57
CA SER A 42 -16.43 20.50 36.97
C SER A 42 -17.48 19.79 37.83
N THR A 43 -18.51 19.19 37.22
CA THR A 43 -19.54 18.37 37.92
C THR A 43 -19.46 16.89 37.56
N SER A 44 -18.25 16.34 37.38
CA SER A 44 -18.13 14.89 37.31
C SER A 44 -18.20 14.33 38.73
N ASP A 45 -19.13 13.43 38.97
CA ASP A 45 -18.85 12.22 39.75
C ASP A 45 -17.40 11.81 39.43
N HIS A 46 -16.50 12.04 40.38
CA HIS A 46 -15.12 11.62 40.26
C HIS A 46 -15.16 10.09 40.27
N ASP A 47 -15.13 9.46 39.10
CA ASP A 47 -14.78 8.05 38.96
C ASP A 47 -13.27 7.97 39.24
N PRO A 48 -12.82 7.53 40.44
CA PRO A 48 -11.42 7.54 40.81
C PRO A 48 -10.59 6.54 39.99
N SER A 49 -11.24 5.71 39.17
CA SER A 49 -10.59 4.75 38.28
C SER A 49 -10.27 5.32 36.88
N ALA A 50 -10.79 6.51 36.54
CA ALA A 50 -10.56 7.10 35.22
C ALA A 50 -9.18 7.79 35.16
N PRO A 51 -8.37 7.56 34.11
CA PRO A 51 -7.08 8.22 33.98
C PRO A 51 -7.23 9.74 33.82
N PRO A 52 -6.25 10.53 34.29
CA PRO A 52 -6.31 11.98 34.22
C PRO A 52 -6.42 12.45 32.77
N SER A 53 -7.19 13.52 32.55
CA SER A 53 -7.32 14.11 31.22
C SER A 53 -6.00 14.72 30.75
N LYS A 54 -5.77 14.72 29.43
CA LYS A 54 -4.57 15.27 28.80
C LYS A 54 -4.89 16.45 27.89
N SER A 55 -3.96 17.38 27.83
CA SER A 55 -3.94 18.48 26.86
C SER A 55 -3.57 17.98 25.45
N TRP A 56 -3.75 18.84 24.46
CA TRP A 56 -3.38 18.54 23.08
C TRP A 56 -1.86 18.38 22.90
N GLN A 57 -1.08 19.21 23.60
CA GLN A 57 0.38 19.27 23.48
C GLN A 57 1.03 17.94 23.89
N GLU A 58 0.49 17.28 24.91
CA GLU A 58 0.98 15.99 25.40
C GLU A 58 0.90 14.85 24.38
N SER A 59 0.01 14.97 23.39
CA SER A 59 -0.14 14.00 22.29
C SER A 59 0.56 14.42 21.00
N THR A 60 1.09 15.65 20.95
CA THR A 60 1.61 16.22 19.70
C THR A 60 2.98 15.63 19.37
N VAL A 61 3.16 15.29 18.11
CA VAL A 61 4.40 14.75 17.54
C VAL A 61 4.66 15.49 16.24
N THR A 62 5.87 16.02 16.06
CA THR A 62 6.32 16.56 14.77
C THR A 62 7.67 15.96 14.44
N VAL A 63 7.81 15.42 13.23
CA VAL A 63 9.04 14.77 12.76
C VAL A 63 9.25 15.12 11.29
N SER A 64 10.51 15.32 10.91
CA SER A 64 10.91 15.48 9.51
C SER A 64 11.67 14.21 9.07
N TYR A 65 11.35 13.68 7.90
CA TYR A 65 12.04 12.54 7.29
C TYR A 65 12.61 12.96 5.95
N PRO A 66 13.90 12.70 5.68
CA PRO A 66 14.39 12.78 4.31
C PRO A 66 13.78 11.65 3.48
N THR A 67 13.51 11.95 2.21
CA THR A 67 13.17 10.90 1.25
C THR A 67 14.40 10.03 0.94
N ASP A 68 14.16 8.75 0.73
CA ASP A 68 15.19 7.73 0.47
C ASP A 68 14.83 7.00 -0.83
N PRO A 69 15.82 6.52 -1.61
CA PRO A 69 15.56 5.79 -2.84
C PRO A 69 14.64 4.57 -2.67
N SER A 70 14.70 3.88 -1.53
CA SER A 70 13.81 2.73 -1.24
C SER A 70 12.33 3.11 -1.12
N MET A 71 12.03 4.39 -0.87
CA MET A 71 10.68 4.91 -0.77
C MET A 71 10.11 5.36 -2.12
N CYS A 72 10.95 5.44 -3.15
CA CYS A 72 10.60 6.03 -4.43
C CYS A 72 10.37 4.96 -5.51
N GLN A 73 9.59 5.33 -6.52
CA GLN A 73 9.46 4.53 -7.73
C GLN A 73 10.75 4.59 -8.52
N TYR A 74 11.34 3.43 -8.83
CA TYR A 74 12.47 3.41 -9.74
C TYR A 74 12.04 3.91 -11.13
N PRO A 75 12.77 4.88 -11.72
CA PRO A 75 12.55 5.26 -13.09
C PRO A 75 12.78 4.03 -13.98
N SER A 76 11.85 3.78 -14.90
CA SER A 76 12.02 2.75 -15.93
C SER A 76 13.31 3.07 -16.69
N ALA A 77 14.20 2.09 -16.85
CA ALA A 77 15.55 2.23 -17.39
C ALA A 77 15.64 2.65 -18.88
N ALA A 78 14.63 3.33 -19.43
CA ALA A 78 14.43 3.51 -20.86
C ALA A 78 14.38 4.97 -21.36
N ALA A 79 14.62 5.97 -20.51
CA ALA A 79 14.76 7.35 -20.97
C ALA A 79 16.24 7.79 -20.86
N PRO A 80 17.04 7.68 -21.93
CA PRO A 80 18.25 8.50 -22.00
C PRO A 80 17.83 9.98 -21.93
N PRO A 81 18.63 10.86 -21.31
CA PRO A 81 18.38 12.29 -21.34
C PRO A 81 18.52 12.79 -22.79
N THR A 82 17.43 12.76 -23.54
CA THR A 82 17.35 13.40 -24.87
C THR A 82 17.04 14.87 -24.66
N GLY A 83 18.09 15.64 -24.42
CA GLY A 83 18.01 17.08 -24.14
C GLY A 83 18.78 17.40 -22.87
N GLY A 84 19.52 18.52 -22.87
CA GLY A 84 20.39 18.94 -21.75
C GLY A 84 19.67 19.34 -20.45
N GLY A 85 18.46 18.82 -20.20
CA GLY A 85 17.73 18.97 -18.94
C GLY A 85 18.21 17.98 -17.88
N GLN A 86 18.12 18.36 -16.60
CA GLN A 86 18.39 17.44 -15.50
C GLN A 86 17.36 16.30 -15.49
N PRO A 87 17.77 15.05 -15.24
CA PRO A 87 16.82 13.94 -15.11
C PRO A 87 15.87 14.19 -13.95
N SER A 88 14.57 14.00 -14.18
CA SER A 88 13.55 14.20 -13.16
C SER A 88 13.75 13.30 -11.95
N ARG A 89 13.63 13.87 -10.76
CA ARG A 89 13.76 13.15 -9.50
C ARG A 89 12.67 12.07 -9.39
N PRO A 90 13.00 10.85 -8.94
CA PRO A 90 12.02 9.78 -8.71
C PRO A 90 10.85 10.20 -7.80
N LEU A 91 9.62 9.77 -8.12
CA LEU A 91 8.43 10.06 -7.32
C LEU A 91 8.33 9.12 -6.11
N LEU A 92 7.97 9.66 -4.94
CA LEU A 92 7.68 8.89 -3.74
C LEU A 92 6.45 7.98 -3.92
N LEU A 93 6.56 6.74 -3.45
CA LEU A 93 5.42 5.82 -3.33
C LEU A 93 4.47 6.30 -2.22
N ALA A 94 3.16 6.33 -2.49
CA ALA A 94 2.20 6.73 -1.47
C ALA A 94 2.16 5.74 -0.31
N GLY A 95 2.45 4.46 -0.55
CA GLY A 95 2.61 3.43 0.44
C GLY A 95 3.73 3.71 1.43
N ALA A 96 4.86 4.26 0.96
CA ALA A 96 5.94 4.71 1.83
C ALA A 96 5.49 5.88 2.72
N LEU A 97 4.78 6.86 2.14
CA LEU A 97 4.21 7.96 2.91
C LEU A 97 3.15 7.49 3.93
N LEU A 98 2.27 6.56 3.55
CA LEU A 98 1.25 5.96 4.42
C LEU A 98 1.89 5.19 5.58
N ARG A 99 3.05 4.55 5.36
CA ARG A 99 3.84 3.93 6.43
C ARG A 99 4.34 4.98 7.43
N LEU A 100 4.90 6.09 6.95
CA LEU A 100 5.34 7.19 7.83
C LEU A 100 4.17 7.82 8.59
N ILE A 101 3.04 8.05 7.92
CA ILE A 101 1.80 8.55 8.53
C ILE A 101 1.37 7.65 9.70
N ASP A 102 1.31 6.33 9.49
CA ASP A 102 0.91 5.37 10.53
C ASP A 102 1.89 5.35 11.71
N VAL A 103 3.19 5.39 11.44
CA VAL A 103 4.23 5.44 12.49
C VAL A 103 4.07 6.69 13.35
N VAL A 104 4.01 7.89 12.74
CA VAL A 104 3.92 9.16 13.48
C VAL A 104 2.59 9.24 14.24
N ALA A 105 1.49 8.79 13.63
CA ALA A 105 0.19 8.72 14.30
C ALA A 105 0.20 7.74 15.48
N GLY A 106 0.84 6.58 15.33
CA GLY A 106 0.99 5.58 16.38
C GLY A 106 1.81 6.09 17.56
N VAL A 107 2.85 6.89 17.32
CA VAL A 107 3.61 7.56 18.39
C VAL A 107 2.72 8.56 19.15
N ALA A 108 1.95 9.38 18.44
CA ALA A 108 0.99 10.32 19.06
C ALA A 108 -0.06 9.58 19.90
N ALA A 109 -0.61 8.48 19.35
CA ALA A 109 -1.58 7.64 20.05
C ALA A 109 -0.99 7.02 21.33
N ARG A 110 0.23 6.48 21.26
CA ARG A 110 0.92 5.90 22.42
C ARG A 110 1.26 6.94 23.48
N ARG A 111 1.71 8.14 23.10
CA ARG A 111 1.95 9.26 24.04
C ARG A 111 0.67 9.64 24.78
N HIS A 112 -0.46 9.72 24.08
CA HIS A 112 -1.75 10.00 24.69
C HIS A 112 -2.21 8.86 25.60
N ALA A 113 -2.18 7.62 25.11
CA ALA A 113 -2.64 6.45 25.84
C ALA A 113 -1.78 6.09 27.06
N GLY A 114 -0.47 6.36 27.02
CA GLY A 114 0.50 5.82 27.98
C GLY A 114 0.76 4.32 27.83
N GLN A 115 0.26 3.69 26.76
CA GLN A 115 0.36 2.24 26.53
C GLN A 115 0.25 1.87 25.04
N GLY A 116 0.43 0.58 24.73
CA GLY A 116 0.39 0.03 23.38
C GLY A 116 -0.96 0.23 22.69
N CYS A 117 -0.91 0.85 21.50
CA CYS A 117 -2.05 1.08 20.63
C CYS A 117 -1.86 0.36 19.28
N VAL A 118 -2.97 -0.03 18.67
CA VAL A 118 -3.02 -0.63 17.33
C VAL A 118 -3.92 0.17 16.40
N THR A 119 -3.53 0.28 15.13
CA THR A 119 -4.31 0.95 14.08
C THR A 119 -5.51 0.09 13.72
N VAL A 120 -6.71 0.67 13.73
CA VAL A 120 -7.96 -0.02 13.38
C VAL A 120 -8.52 0.45 12.05
N SER A 121 -8.38 1.74 11.76
CA SER A 121 -8.82 2.27 10.47
C SER A 121 -8.04 3.51 10.07
N LEU A 122 -8.05 3.76 8.77
CA LEU A 122 -7.60 4.99 8.13
C LEU A 122 -8.78 5.54 7.32
N ASP A 123 -9.08 6.82 7.47
CA ASP A 123 -10.08 7.51 6.63
C ASP A 123 -9.48 7.81 5.25
N SER A 124 -10.31 8.19 4.27
CA SER A 124 -9.81 8.49 2.92
C SER A 124 -8.70 9.55 2.92
N VAL A 125 -7.64 9.26 2.18
CA VAL A 125 -6.45 10.11 2.03
C VAL A 125 -6.37 10.60 0.60
N LEU A 126 -6.22 11.91 0.42
CA LEU A 126 -5.89 12.54 -0.85
C LEU A 126 -4.45 13.02 -0.84
N PHE A 127 -3.72 12.74 -1.91
CA PHE A 127 -2.38 13.25 -2.16
C PHE A 127 -2.49 14.42 -3.13
N LEU A 128 -2.39 15.65 -2.61
CA LEU A 128 -2.62 16.87 -3.40
C LEU A 128 -1.41 17.25 -4.25
N SER A 129 -0.23 17.15 -3.65
CA SER A 129 1.06 17.49 -4.23
C SER A 129 1.98 16.27 -4.24
N PRO A 130 2.78 16.07 -5.30
CA PRO A 130 3.77 15.01 -5.34
C PRO A 130 4.90 15.27 -4.33
N ILE A 131 5.60 14.20 -3.96
CA ILE A 131 6.87 14.25 -3.22
C ILE A 131 7.90 13.50 -4.06
N TYR A 132 9.09 14.04 -4.18
CA TYR A 132 10.17 13.45 -4.97
C TYR A 132 11.37 13.08 -4.10
N LEU A 133 12.22 12.21 -4.63
CA LEU A 133 13.52 11.91 -4.04
C LEU A 133 14.34 13.22 -3.87
N GLY A 134 14.89 13.41 -2.68
CA GLY A 134 15.58 14.63 -2.26
C GLY A 134 14.71 15.56 -1.39
N ASP A 135 13.37 15.47 -1.47
CA ASP A 135 12.50 16.29 -0.64
C ASP A 135 12.58 15.90 0.85
N LEU A 136 12.32 16.85 1.74
CA LEU A 136 12.07 16.62 3.16
C LEU A 136 10.57 16.51 3.42
N ILE A 137 10.15 15.48 4.14
CA ILE A 137 8.75 15.26 4.51
C ILE A 137 8.55 15.69 5.96
N HIS A 138 7.68 16.66 6.20
CA HIS A 138 7.30 17.10 7.55
C HIS A 138 5.94 16.52 7.93
N LEU A 139 5.92 15.74 9.01
CA LEU A 139 4.72 15.14 9.56
C LEU A 139 4.42 15.71 10.94
N SER A 140 3.21 16.24 11.11
CA SER A 140 2.69 16.66 12.41
C SER A 140 1.44 15.86 12.76
N ALA A 141 1.50 15.09 13.84
CA ALA A 141 0.38 14.29 14.34
C ALA A 141 -0.07 14.74 15.74
N ALA A 142 -1.37 14.65 16.00
CA ALA A 142 -1.92 14.82 17.34
C ALA A 142 -3.28 14.13 17.46
N VAL A 143 -3.65 13.77 18.69
CA VAL A 143 -4.98 13.22 18.97
C VAL A 143 -6.02 14.32 18.78
N ASN A 144 -6.97 14.10 17.87
CA ASN A 144 -8.07 15.02 17.65
C ASN A 144 -9.18 14.82 18.69
N ARG A 145 -9.42 13.57 19.09
CA ARG A 145 -10.40 13.20 20.10
C ARG A 145 -10.12 11.82 20.66
N SER A 146 -10.21 11.72 21.98
CA SER A 146 -10.24 10.45 22.71
C SER A 146 -11.68 10.07 23.07
N PHE A 147 -12.03 8.79 22.89
CA PHE A 147 -13.33 8.22 23.24
C PHE A 147 -13.20 7.31 24.47
N SER A 148 -13.82 6.13 24.47
CA SER A 148 -13.69 5.17 25.56
C SER A 148 -12.39 4.36 25.46
N SER A 149 -12.29 3.53 24.43
CA SER A 149 -11.14 2.65 24.14
C SER A 149 -10.49 2.96 22.79
N SER A 150 -11.02 3.94 22.07
CA SER A 150 -10.53 4.40 20.77
C SER A 150 -10.20 5.88 20.80
N MET A 151 -9.31 6.29 19.91
CA MET A 151 -9.02 7.70 19.64
C MET A 151 -8.86 7.93 18.15
N GLU A 152 -9.14 9.15 17.72
CA GLU A 152 -8.79 9.60 16.38
C GLU A 152 -7.54 10.47 16.44
N VAL A 153 -6.56 10.16 15.60
CA VAL A 153 -5.32 10.93 15.41
C VAL A 153 -5.36 11.58 14.03
N GLY A 154 -5.14 12.89 13.99
CA GLY A 154 -4.95 13.62 12.73
C GLY A 154 -3.47 13.76 12.42
N VAL A 155 -3.09 13.58 11.17
CA VAL A 155 -1.74 13.79 10.66
C VAL A 155 -1.79 14.81 9.52
N ARG A 156 -0.95 15.83 9.58
CA ARG A 156 -0.68 16.77 8.49
C ARG A 156 0.66 16.42 7.87
N VAL A 157 0.71 16.38 6.53
CA VAL A 157 1.91 16.14 5.74
C VAL A 157 2.23 17.37 4.90
N LEU A 158 3.44 17.87 5.07
CA LEU A 158 4.04 18.89 4.20
C LEU A 158 5.33 18.33 3.58
N ALA A 159 5.74 18.87 2.45
CA ALA A 159 7.02 18.58 1.82
C ALA A 159 7.79 19.87 1.54
N GLU A 160 9.11 19.79 1.63
CA GLU A 160 10.04 20.87 1.33
C GLU A 160 11.01 20.38 0.25
N SER A 161 11.08 21.11 -0.87
CA SER A 161 12.03 20.78 -1.94
C SER A 161 13.41 21.34 -1.59
N PRO A 162 14.50 20.61 -1.88
CA PRO A 162 15.85 21.17 -1.77
C PRO A 162 16.09 22.39 -2.68
N ASP A 163 15.29 22.55 -3.73
CA ASP A 163 15.42 23.66 -4.69
C ASP A 163 14.84 24.98 -4.15
N ASP A 164 13.93 24.91 -3.18
CA ASP A 164 13.29 26.08 -2.55
C ASP A 164 13.22 25.89 -1.03
N PRO A 165 14.38 25.96 -0.33
CA PRO A 165 14.46 25.69 1.09
C PRO A 165 13.56 26.64 1.91
N GLY A 166 12.84 26.09 2.87
CA GLY A 166 11.89 26.81 3.72
C GLY A 166 10.48 26.94 3.13
N ARG A 167 10.26 26.64 1.84
CA ARG A 167 8.90 26.64 1.28
C ARG A 167 8.23 25.29 1.47
N LEU A 168 7.21 25.29 2.33
CA LEU A 168 6.43 24.09 2.65
C LEU A 168 5.23 23.91 1.70
N SER A 169 5.29 22.87 0.88
CA SER A 169 4.19 22.42 0.04
C SER A 169 3.24 21.52 0.82
N TYR A 170 1.95 21.82 0.75
CA TYR A 170 0.95 20.94 1.36
C TYR A 170 0.79 19.65 0.55
N VAL A 171 0.91 18.49 1.20
CA VAL A 171 0.77 17.19 0.54
C VAL A 171 -0.56 16.54 0.88
N SER A 172 -0.84 16.34 2.17
CA SER A 172 -2.00 15.56 2.60
C SER A 172 -2.40 15.80 4.05
N HIS A 173 -3.63 15.41 4.38
CA HIS A 173 -4.05 15.13 5.75
C HIS A 173 -4.60 13.70 5.81
N ALA A 174 -4.31 13.01 6.92
CA ALA A 174 -4.82 11.68 7.20
C ALA A 174 -5.46 11.64 8.59
N TYR A 175 -6.52 10.83 8.76
CA TYR A 175 -7.16 10.60 10.04
C TYR A 175 -7.18 9.10 10.33
N LEU A 176 -6.55 8.72 11.43
CA LEU A 176 -6.39 7.32 11.82
C LEU A 176 -7.14 7.06 13.12
N THR A 177 -7.82 5.92 13.19
CA THR A 177 -8.45 5.46 14.43
C THR A 177 -7.55 4.40 15.07
N PHE A 178 -7.12 4.68 16.30
CA PHE A 178 -6.36 3.75 17.13
C PHE A 178 -7.23 3.21 18.26
N VAL A 179 -6.98 1.96 18.65
CA VAL A 179 -7.54 1.38 19.87
C VAL A 179 -6.45 0.90 20.80
N LEU A 180 -6.79 0.89 22.08
CA LEU A 180 -5.97 0.26 23.10
C LEU A 180 -5.91 -1.24 22.88
N ARG A 181 -4.72 -1.82 23.02
CA ARG A 181 -4.60 -3.26 23.14
C ARG A 181 -5.02 -3.67 24.55
N LYS A 182 -5.94 -4.62 24.66
CA LYS A 182 -6.26 -5.25 25.95
C LYS A 182 -5.08 -6.13 26.39
N THR A 183 -4.37 -5.74 27.43
CA THR A 183 -3.57 -6.67 28.25
C THR A 183 -4.51 -7.33 29.26
N SER A 184 -4.35 -8.62 29.52
CA SER A 184 -5.26 -9.37 30.40
C SER A 184 -5.42 -8.66 31.76
N ASP A 185 -6.70 -8.49 32.12
CA ASP A 185 -7.22 -8.10 33.43
C ASP A 185 -7.47 -6.62 33.77
N GLN A 186 -7.37 -5.67 32.83
CA GLN A 186 -7.92 -4.32 33.07
C GLN A 186 -8.68 -3.74 31.87
N PRO A 187 -9.92 -3.23 32.07
CA PRO A 187 -10.59 -2.38 31.09
C PRO A 187 -9.91 -1.01 31.09
N THR A 188 -8.88 -0.83 30.27
CA THR A 188 -8.19 0.45 30.20
C THR A 188 -9.02 1.45 29.40
N ARG A 189 -9.56 2.47 30.07
CA ARG A 189 -10.12 3.65 29.41
C ARG A 189 -8.99 4.56 28.97
N LEU A 190 -9.20 5.29 27.88
CA LEU A 190 -8.26 6.32 27.44
C LEU A 190 -8.40 7.60 28.28
N PRO A 191 -7.29 8.33 28.51
CA PRO A 191 -7.34 9.71 28.97
C PRO A 191 -8.27 10.54 28.09
N ARG A 192 -9.14 11.37 28.69
CA ARG A 192 -9.94 12.33 27.92
C ARG A 192 -9.03 13.42 27.36
N LEU A 193 -9.29 13.84 26.13
CA LEU A 193 -8.62 15.00 25.54
C LEU A 193 -9.39 16.27 25.90
N VAL A 194 -8.67 17.29 26.38
CA VAL A 194 -9.22 18.63 26.66
C VAL A 194 -8.71 19.60 25.59
N PRO A 195 -9.57 20.07 24.67
CA PRO A 195 -9.21 21.11 23.72
C PRO A 195 -9.17 22.49 24.39
N GLU A 196 -8.15 23.27 24.08
CA GLU A 196 -7.92 24.62 24.64
C GLU A 196 -8.19 25.71 23.60
N THR A 197 -7.75 25.50 22.35
CA THR A 197 -7.89 26.52 21.29
C THR A 197 -9.10 26.30 20.39
N LYS A 198 -9.54 27.35 19.68
CA LYS A 198 -10.65 27.25 18.69
C LYS A 198 -10.41 26.15 17.65
N LEU A 199 -9.18 26.05 17.13
CA LEU A 199 -8.81 25.04 16.15
C LEU A 199 -8.89 23.63 16.75
N GLN A 200 -8.45 23.45 17.99
CA GLN A 200 -8.51 22.19 18.70
C GLN A 200 -9.97 21.76 18.94
N TRP A 201 -10.84 22.69 19.39
CA TRP A 201 -12.28 22.42 19.52
C TRP A 201 -12.94 22.03 18.19
N ARG A 202 -12.58 22.72 17.11
CA ARG A 202 -13.07 22.39 15.77
C ARG A 202 -12.65 20.97 15.36
N ARG A 203 -11.38 20.61 15.55
CA ARG A 203 -10.87 19.26 15.26
C ARG A 203 -11.55 18.19 16.12
N HIS A 204 -11.74 18.44 17.41
CA HIS A 204 -12.46 17.53 18.33
C HIS A 204 -13.91 17.30 17.90
N PHE A 205 -14.62 18.37 17.52
CA PHE A 205 -15.98 18.28 17.02
C PHE A 205 -16.05 17.46 15.72
N LEU A 206 -15.19 17.78 14.74
CA LEU A 206 -15.14 17.08 13.46
C LEU A 206 -14.76 15.60 13.61
N ALA A 207 -13.86 15.26 14.53
CA ALA A 207 -13.54 13.86 14.86
C ALA A 207 -14.78 13.10 15.39
N GLY A 208 -15.61 13.77 16.18
CA GLY A 208 -16.90 13.24 16.60
C GLY A 208 -17.84 12.98 15.43
N HIS A 209 -17.92 13.92 14.49
CA HIS A 209 -18.77 13.81 13.31
C HIS A 209 -18.31 12.67 12.38
N ARG A 210 -17.01 12.55 12.10
CA ARG A 210 -16.45 11.44 11.33
C ARG A 210 -16.76 10.08 11.96
N ARG A 211 -16.54 9.93 13.26
CA ARG A 211 -16.90 8.69 13.97
C ARG A 211 -18.41 8.39 13.90
N ALA A 212 -19.26 9.40 14.07
CA ALA A 212 -20.71 9.22 13.98
C ALA A 212 -21.13 8.75 12.58
N ARG A 213 -20.54 9.31 11.52
CA ARG A 213 -20.76 8.88 10.14
C ARG A 213 -20.35 7.41 9.92
N ARG A 214 -19.17 7.00 10.42
CA ARG A 214 -18.72 5.59 10.37
C ARG A 214 -19.70 4.64 11.08
N LEU A 215 -20.13 5.00 12.29
CA LEU A 215 -21.09 4.19 13.07
C LEU A 215 -22.47 4.13 12.39
N ALA A 216 -22.93 5.24 11.80
CA ALA A 216 -24.21 5.28 11.08
C ALA A 216 -24.20 4.43 9.81
N ALA A 217 -23.11 4.50 9.02
CA ALA A 217 -22.93 3.63 7.86
C ALA A 217 -22.90 2.15 8.29
N ALA A 218 -22.17 1.84 9.37
CA ALA A 218 -22.12 0.49 9.92
C ALA A 218 -23.48 -0.03 10.39
N ALA A 219 -24.28 0.82 11.06
CA ALA A 219 -25.62 0.46 11.51
C ALA A 219 -26.60 0.22 10.35
N LYS A 220 -26.45 0.97 9.25
CA LYS A 220 -27.23 0.78 8.02
C LYS A 220 -26.77 -0.42 7.18
N GLY A 221 -25.67 -1.08 7.55
CA GLY A 221 -25.12 -2.20 6.79
C GLY A 221 -24.57 -1.79 5.42
N VAL A 222 -24.20 -0.51 5.24
CA VAL A 222 -23.63 0.02 4.00
C VAL A 222 -22.23 0.57 4.23
N ASP A 223 -21.48 0.78 3.16
CA ASP A 223 -20.24 1.54 3.18
C ASP A 223 -20.46 3.05 2.98
N GLU A 224 -19.38 3.80 2.82
CA GLU A 224 -19.43 5.25 2.59
C GLU A 224 -20.03 5.63 1.23
N ASP A 225 -20.13 4.68 0.29
CA ASP A 225 -20.70 4.85 -1.05
C ASP A 225 -22.17 4.40 -1.13
N ALA A 226 -22.76 4.08 0.03
CA ALA A 226 -24.09 3.51 0.19
C ALA A 226 -24.26 2.13 -0.48
N ILE A 227 -23.16 1.39 -0.64
CA ILE A 227 -23.14 0.03 -1.17
C ILE A 227 -23.38 -0.94 -0.01
N PRO A 228 -24.33 -1.91 -0.16
CA PRO A 228 -24.57 -2.91 0.87
C PRO A 228 -23.32 -3.73 1.18
N ARG A 229 -23.09 -4.00 2.46
CA ARG A 229 -21.94 -4.82 2.91
C ARG A 229 -21.98 -6.26 2.38
N SER A 230 -23.15 -6.79 2.05
CA SER A 230 -23.29 -8.10 1.40
C SER A 230 -22.60 -8.11 0.03
N VAL A 231 -22.84 -7.09 -0.79
CA VAL A 231 -22.21 -6.93 -2.11
C VAL A 231 -20.69 -6.80 -1.97
N LEU A 232 -20.21 -6.05 -0.97
CA LEU A 232 -18.76 -5.95 -0.72
C LEU A 232 -18.14 -7.29 -0.32
N GLU A 233 -18.83 -8.10 0.47
CA GLU A 233 -18.36 -9.43 0.83
C GLU A 233 -18.30 -10.35 -0.40
N GLU A 234 -19.30 -10.30 -1.27
CA GLU A 234 -19.29 -11.03 -2.54
C GLU A 234 -18.16 -10.57 -3.46
N VAL A 235 -17.90 -9.26 -3.56
CA VAL A 235 -16.76 -8.70 -4.31
C VAL A 235 -15.44 -9.23 -3.76
N ARG A 236 -15.26 -9.25 -2.43
CA ARG A 236 -14.05 -9.81 -1.79
C ARG A 236 -13.85 -11.26 -2.18
N GLU A 237 -14.90 -12.08 -2.06
CA GLU A 237 -14.85 -13.50 -2.40
C GLU A 237 -14.55 -13.74 -3.88
N VAL A 238 -15.12 -12.94 -4.79
CA VAL A 238 -14.81 -13.02 -6.22
C VAL A 238 -13.33 -12.72 -6.48
N VAL A 239 -12.79 -11.62 -5.93
CA VAL A 239 -11.40 -11.22 -6.15
C VAL A 239 -10.42 -12.21 -5.51
N MET A 240 -10.73 -12.73 -4.31
CA MET A 240 -9.93 -13.79 -3.70
C MET A 240 -9.91 -15.06 -4.54
N ARG A 241 -11.05 -15.46 -5.11
CA ARG A 241 -11.14 -16.62 -6.02
C ARG A 241 -10.35 -16.39 -7.31
N MET A 242 -10.41 -15.19 -7.90
CA MET A 242 -9.60 -14.82 -9.07
C MET A 242 -8.10 -14.98 -8.77
N GLY A 243 -7.64 -14.53 -7.60
CA GLY A 243 -6.25 -14.71 -7.17
C GLY A 243 -5.84 -16.18 -7.00
N ALA A 244 -6.77 -17.06 -6.62
CA ALA A 244 -6.52 -18.50 -6.47
C ALA A 244 -6.61 -19.28 -7.80
N SER A 245 -7.46 -18.85 -8.73
CA SER A 245 -7.63 -19.49 -10.04
C SER A 245 -6.66 -18.97 -11.11
N GLY A 246 -6.22 -17.71 -10.99
CA GLY A 246 -5.27 -17.07 -11.89
C GLY A 246 -3.89 -17.75 -11.94
N GLY A 247 -3.48 -18.38 -10.83
CA GLY A 247 -2.32 -19.28 -10.81
C GLY A 247 -2.54 -20.49 -11.74
N ARG A 248 -3.68 -21.18 -11.59
CA ARG A 248 -4.00 -22.40 -12.37
C ARG A 248 -4.19 -22.17 -13.87
N ARG A 249 -4.59 -20.97 -14.31
CA ARG A 249 -4.85 -20.67 -15.74
C ARG A 249 -3.57 -20.27 -16.49
N ARG A 250 -2.65 -19.53 -15.85
CA ARG A 250 -1.29 -19.29 -16.40
C ARG A 250 -0.40 -20.54 -16.36
N ASP A 251 -0.64 -21.45 -15.40
CA ASP A 251 0.04 -22.74 -15.28
C ASP A 251 -0.30 -23.76 -16.38
N ARG A 252 -1.35 -23.52 -17.19
CA ARG A 252 -1.68 -24.39 -18.34
C ARG A 252 -0.90 -24.07 -19.61
N GLU A 253 -0.32 -22.87 -19.71
CA GLU A 253 0.43 -22.41 -20.88
C GLU A 253 1.95 -22.35 -20.65
N VAL A 254 2.39 -22.24 -19.39
CA VAL A 254 3.81 -22.38 -19.01
C VAL A 254 3.97 -23.69 -18.26
N GLY A 255 4.59 -24.67 -18.92
CA GLY A 255 4.72 -26.04 -18.41
C GLY A 255 5.29 -26.14 -16.99
N LYS A 256 4.52 -26.83 -16.14
CA LYS A 256 4.93 -27.73 -15.04
C LYS A 256 5.90 -27.20 -13.97
N ARG A 257 5.31 -26.97 -12.79
CA ARG A 257 5.81 -27.39 -11.45
C ARG A 257 7.24 -26.99 -11.09
N THR A 258 7.47 -25.76 -10.62
CA THR A 258 8.61 -25.52 -9.67
C THR A 258 8.50 -24.21 -8.89
N ILE A 259 7.84 -23.18 -9.42
CA ILE A 259 8.04 -21.81 -8.92
C ILE A 259 7.29 -21.54 -7.60
N GLU A 260 6.00 -21.89 -7.47
CA GLU A 260 5.26 -21.58 -6.23
C GLU A 260 5.63 -22.47 -5.02
N ARG A 261 5.98 -23.75 -5.26
CA ARG A 261 6.47 -24.65 -4.19
C ARG A 261 7.91 -24.30 -3.82
N GLY A 262 8.74 -23.98 -4.81
CA GLY A 262 10.12 -23.53 -4.61
C GLY A 262 10.20 -22.22 -3.85
N GLU A 263 9.42 -21.20 -4.20
CA GLU A 263 9.44 -19.92 -3.49
C GLU A 263 8.91 -20.05 -2.05
N ARG A 264 7.85 -20.82 -1.82
CA ARG A 264 7.34 -21.11 -0.47
C ARG A 264 8.30 -21.94 0.37
N GLU A 265 9.00 -22.90 -0.23
CA GLU A 265 9.99 -23.75 0.45
C GLU A 265 11.32 -23.02 0.69
N ILE A 266 11.75 -22.16 -0.25
CA ILE A 266 12.89 -21.24 -0.09
C ILE A 266 12.59 -20.22 0.99
N MET A 267 11.38 -19.65 1.02
CA MET A 267 10.94 -18.73 2.08
C MET A 267 10.80 -19.42 3.43
N ALA A 268 10.24 -20.64 3.50
CA ALA A 268 10.15 -21.41 4.73
C ALA A 268 11.55 -21.82 5.24
N ARG A 269 12.47 -22.20 4.34
CA ARG A 269 13.88 -22.48 4.67
C ARG A 269 14.64 -21.22 5.09
N ALA A 270 14.33 -20.06 4.54
CA ALA A 270 14.92 -18.79 4.94
C ALA A 270 14.35 -18.26 6.28
N MET A 271 13.09 -18.54 6.58
CA MET A 271 12.38 -18.08 7.78
C MET A 271 12.62 -18.97 9.02
N TYR A 272 12.61 -20.29 8.83
CA TYR A 272 12.72 -21.26 9.94
C TYR A 272 14.09 -21.95 9.98
N GLY A 273 14.91 -21.79 8.94
CA GLY A 273 16.31 -22.18 8.98
C GLY A 273 17.12 -21.12 9.71
N ARG A 274 17.24 -21.25 11.04
CA ARG A 274 18.54 -20.94 11.66
C ARG A 274 19.55 -21.88 11.02
N ARG A 275 20.11 -21.49 9.89
CA ARG A 275 21.45 -21.92 9.52
C ARG A 275 22.35 -21.11 10.42
N ASP A 276 22.71 -21.69 11.56
CA ASP A 276 24.01 -21.39 12.13
C ASP A 276 25.00 -21.62 10.98
N SER A 277 25.52 -20.52 10.41
CA SER A 277 26.43 -20.51 9.26
C SER A 277 27.79 -21.14 9.56
N THR A 278 27.87 -21.86 10.68
CA THR A 278 29.01 -22.53 11.25
C THR A 278 28.94 -24.05 11.14
N LEU A 279 27.83 -24.73 10.81
CA LEU A 279 27.84 -26.21 10.76
C LEU A 279 28.23 -26.75 9.36
N VAL A 280 29.30 -27.54 9.26
CA VAL A 280 29.78 -28.24 8.06
C VAL A 280 29.45 -29.73 8.19
N ILE A 281 28.77 -30.28 7.18
CA ILE A 281 28.38 -31.70 7.11
C ILE A 281 29.13 -32.35 5.95
N GLN A 282 29.83 -33.45 6.21
CA GLN A 282 30.56 -34.25 5.23
C GLN A 282 30.20 -35.73 5.36
N GLU A 283 30.21 -36.47 4.25
CA GLU A 283 30.11 -37.92 4.26
C GLU A 283 31.51 -38.51 4.18
N ASP A 284 31.80 -39.48 5.05
CA ASP A 284 33.05 -40.24 5.01
C ASP A 284 32.89 -41.48 4.12
N ASN A 285 34.00 -41.98 3.58
CA ASN A 285 34.06 -43.16 2.71
C ASN A 285 33.55 -44.44 3.41
N ASP A 286 33.50 -44.43 4.74
CA ASP A 286 32.98 -45.53 5.56
C ASP A 286 31.45 -45.43 5.84
N GLY A 287 30.72 -44.60 5.09
CA GLY A 287 29.24 -44.55 5.14
C GLY A 287 28.65 -43.83 6.37
N HIS A 288 29.40 -42.89 6.94
CA HIS A 288 28.98 -42.08 8.09
C HIS A 288 28.85 -40.60 7.71
N VAL A 289 27.91 -39.90 8.36
CA VAL A 289 27.76 -38.44 8.26
C VAL A 289 28.51 -37.80 9.43
N LEU A 290 29.45 -36.91 9.12
CA LEU A 290 30.26 -36.15 10.06
C LEU A 290 29.75 -34.70 10.12
N GLY A 291 29.36 -34.23 11.30
CA GLY A 291 29.01 -32.83 11.54
C GLY A 291 30.03 -32.14 12.44
N HIS A 292 30.60 -31.01 12.00
CA HIS A 292 31.49 -30.17 12.82
C HIS A 292 31.27 -28.67 12.60
N LEU A 293 31.69 -27.84 13.57
CA LEU A 293 31.58 -26.38 13.50
C LEU A 293 32.79 -25.75 12.78
N ARG A 294 32.55 -24.77 11.92
CA ARG A 294 33.49 -24.09 11.03
C ARG A 294 34.35 -23.14 11.86
N GLY A 295 35.66 -23.40 11.90
CA GLY A 295 36.64 -22.53 12.55
C GLY A 295 37.39 -23.16 13.73
N GLU A 296 37.05 -24.38 14.15
CA GLU A 296 37.86 -25.12 15.11
C GLU A 296 38.85 -26.05 14.37
N PRO A 297 40.17 -25.87 14.50
CA PRO A 297 41.14 -26.80 13.93
C PRO A 297 41.05 -28.17 14.63
N GLU A 298 41.12 -29.26 13.86
CA GLU A 298 41.00 -30.66 14.31
C GLU A 298 41.88 -31.03 15.52
N ALA A 299 42.95 -30.27 15.79
CA ALA A 299 43.85 -30.49 16.91
C ALA A 299 43.35 -30.01 18.29
N ALA A 300 42.18 -29.36 18.38
CA ALA A 300 41.69 -28.75 19.62
C ALA A 300 40.48 -29.47 20.27
N GLY A 301 40.28 -30.77 20.01
CA GLY A 301 39.30 -31.58 20.77
C GLY A 301 37.83 -31.26 20.49
N GLY A 302 37.52 -30.65 19.35
CA GLY A 302 36.14 -30.43 18.90
C GLY A 302 35.40 -31.75 18.73
N GLN A 303 34.24 -31.88 19.38
CA GLN A 303 33.45 -33.12 19.40
C GLN A 303 32.78 -33.35 18.03
N VAL A 304 33.39 -34.19 17.20
CA VAL A 304 32.81 -34.61 15.91
C VAL A 304 31.67 -35.57 16.17
N ILE A 305 30.44 -35.19 15.80
CA ILE A 305 29.28 -36.07 15.89
C ILE A 305 29.30 -36.97 14.66
N ARG A 306 29.49 -38.28 14.88
CA ARG A 306 29.44 -39.32 13.85
C ARG A 306 28.11 -40.06 13.96
N GLN A 307 27.34 -40.10 12.88
CA GLN A 307 26.13 -40.93 12.81
C GLN A 307 26.11 -41.79 11.54
N PRO A 308 25.58 -43.04 11.62
CA PRO A 308 25.42 -43.89 10.45
C PRO A 308 24.49 -43.25 9.43
N LEU A 309 24.89 -43.24 8.16
CA LEU A 309 24.12 -42.60 7.08
C LEU A 309 22.69 -43.14 6.96
N GLU A 310 22.49 -44.43 7.24
CA GLU A 310 21.16 -45.05 7.19
C GLU A 310 20.22 -44.59 8.32
N GLU A 311 20.75 -44.30 9.51
CA GLU A 311 19.94 -43.71 10.59
C GLU A 311 19.58 -42.25 10.30
N VAL A 312 20.50 -41.50 9.69
CA VAL A 312 20.26 -40.13 9.23
C VAL A 312 19.20 -40.12 8.13
N LYS A 313 19.28 -41.04 7.15
CA LYS A 313 18.27 -41.21 6.10
C LYS A 313 16.92 -41.66 6.67
N ALA A 314 16.90 -42.59 7.62
CA ALA A 314 15.67 -43.04 8.28
C ALA A 314 14.99 -41.89 9.05
N THR A 315 15.78 -41.08 9.77
CA THR A 315 15.29 -39.89 10.47
C THR A 315 14.81 -38.83 9.48
N ALA A 316 15.53 -38.63 8.37
CA ALA A 316 15.14 -37.72 7.31
C ALA A 316 13.84 -38.16 6.60
N ARG A 317 13.62 -39.47 6.39
CA ARG A 317 12.34 -40.01 5.91
C ARG A 317 11.23 -39.80 6.93
N HIS A 318 11.49 -40.04 8.22
CA HIS A 318 10.53 -39.80 9.30
C HIS A 318 10.11 -38.32 9.41
N LEU A 319 11.05 -37.40 9.15
CA LEU A 319 10.82 -35.95 9.10
C LEU A 319 10.30 -35.45 7.73
N GLY A 320 10.05 -36.34 6.77
CA GLY A 320 9.50 -36.00 5.45
C GLY A 320 10.47 -35.26 4.51
N LEU A 321 11.78 -35.34 4.76
CA LEU A 321 12.84 -34.64 4.02
C LEU A 321 13.37 -35.41 2.80
N LEU A 322 13.02 -36.70 2.65
CA LEU A 322 13.35 -37.53 1.50
C LEU A 322 12.04 -38.07 0.88
N HIS A 323 11.85 -37.88 -0.42
CA HIS A 323 10.73 -38.47 -1.18
C HIS A 323 11.19 -39.77 -1.85
N ASP A 324 10.46 -40.86 -1.61
CA ASP A 324 10.68 -42.15 -2.26
C ASP A 324 10.23 -42.09 -3.72
N GLY A 325 11.18 -42.16 -4.66
CA GLY A 325 10.83 -42.26 -6.06
C GLY A 325 11.91 -41.88 -7.06
N LEU A 326 13.10 -42.49 -6.99
CA LEU A 326 13.95 -42.79 -8.14
C LEU A 326 14.73 -44.06 -7.81
N GLY A 327 14.17 -45.20 -8.18
CA GLY A 327 14.86 -46.49 -8.20
C GLY A 327 15.42 -46.77 -9.59
N ASN A 328 16.70 -47.14 -9.61
CA ASN A 328 17.44 -48.01 -10.53
C ASN A 328 17.37 -47.78 -12.05
N GLU A 329 18.56 -47.48 -12.62
CA GLU A 329 19.29 -48.27 -13.64
C GLU A 329 20.64 -47.54 -13.89
N THR A 330 21.78 -48.03 -13.36
CA THR A 330 22.89 -48.72 -14.08
C THR A 330 23.45 -47.90 -15.25
N GLN A 331 24.73 -47.53 -15.35
CA GLN A 331 25.92 -48.40 -15.39
C GLN A 331 27.22 -47.58 -15.31
N GLU A 332 28.28 -48.25 -14.87
CA GLU A 332 29.67 -47.79 -14.67
C GLU A 332 30.34 -47.27 -15.95
N GLU A 333 31.26 -46.31 -15.81
CA GLU A 333 32.67 -46.60 -16.12
C GLU A 333 33.61 -45.53 -15.51
N SER A 334 34.48 -46.04 -14.65
CA SER A 334 35.65 -45.41 -14.07
C SER A 334 36.75 -45.22 -15.11
N HIS A 335 37.45 -44.09 -15.09
CA HIS A 335 38.90 -44.12 -15.30
C HIS A 335 39.60 -43.01 -14.52
N ASP A 336 40.40 -43.49 -13.57
CA ASP A 336 41.38 -42.75 -12.80
C ASP A 336 42.52 -42.18 -13.67
N SER A 337 43.04 -41.05 -13.18
CA SER A 337 44.47 -40.74 -13.02
C SER A 337 45.08 -39.56 -13.79
N LYS A 338 45.59 -38.64 -12.95
CA LYS A 338 46.87 -37.93 -13.03
C LYS A 338 47.02 -36.70 -13.95
N LEU A 339 47.08 -35.56 -13.23
CA LEU A 339 48.04 -34.45 -13.30
C LEU A 339 48.13 -33.55 -14.53
N SER A 340 48.23 -32.26 -14.17
CA SER A 340 48.93 -31.14 -14.81
C SER A 340 48.11 -30.13 -15.65
N ASN A 341 48.04 -28.91 -15.10
CA ASN A 341 47.75 -27.61 -15.73
C ASN A 341 48.46 -27.43 -17.10
N PRO A 342 48.08 -26.48 -18.01
CA PRO A 342 47.39 -25.20 -17.75
C PRO A 342 46.28 -24.83 -18.76
N SER A 343 45.59 -23.72 -18.52
CA SER A 343 44.52 -23.15 -19.35
C SER A 343 44.90 -22.91 -20.83
N PRO A 344 44.02 -23.20 -21.80
CA PRO A 344 44.12 -22.69 -23.16
C PRO A 344 43.07 -21.60 -23.48
N PRO A 345 43.22 -20.88 -24.62
CA PRO A 345 42.98 -19.45 -24.69
C PRO A 345 41.61 -19.03 -25.26
N LEU A 346 41.23 -17.79 -24.97
CA LEU A 346 40.17 -17.04 -25.65
C LEU A 346 40.45 -16.96 -27.17
N PRO A 347 39.48 -17.25 -28.05
CA PRO A 347 39.66 -17.03 -29.48
C PRO A 347 39.56 -15.54 -29.82
N ARG A 348 40.69 -14.98 -30.29
CA ARG A 348 40.76 -13.70 -31.00
C ARG A 348 39.91 -13.80 -32.27
N ARG A 349 38.82 -13.03 -32.35
CA ARG A 349 38.16 -12.70 -33.61
C ARG A 349 38.79 -11.45 -34.21
N THR A 350 39.34 -11.63 -35.40
CA THR A 350 39.96 -10.63 -36.26
C THR A 350 38.95 -9.57 -36.71
N ARG A 351 39.39 -8.30 -36.68
CA ARG A 351 38.71 -7.18 -37.32
C ARG A 351 38.77 -7.37 -38.84
N SER A 352 37.61 -7.47 -39.48
CA SER A 352 37.41 -7.13 -40.89
C SER A 352 36.20 -6.22 -40.96
N ARG A 353 36.37 -5.11 -41.68
CA ARG A 353 35.47 -3.96 -41.75
C ARG A 353 34.85 -3.94 -43.16
N MET A 354 33.56 -3.61 -43.20
CA MET A 354 32.78 -3.10 -44.34
C MET A 354 32.34 -4.07 -45.45
N GLY A 355 31.03 -4.04 -45.71
CA GLY A 355 30.39 -4.60 -46.90
C GLY A 355 28.92 -4.89 -46.66
N SER A 356 28.07 -3.93 -47.03
CA SER A 356 26.63 -4.02 -47.38
C SER A 356 26.01 -5.41 -47.50
N PHE A 357 24.79 -5.61 -46.97
CA PHE A 357 23.63 -6.11 -47.74
C PHE A 357 22.36 -6.10 -46.85
N LEU A 358 21.40 -5.27 -47.25
CA LEU A 358 19.95 -5.39 -47.00
C LEU A 358 19.51 -6.75 -47.61
N SER A 359 18.63 -7.57 -47.02
CA SER A 359 17.18 -7.36 -46.95
C SER A 359 16.46 -8.57 -46.30
N PRO A 360 15.13 -8.46 -46.03
CA PRO A 360 14.35 -9.24 -45.06
C PRO A 360 13.35 -10.24 -45.67
N HIS A 361 12.82 -11.17 -44.86
CA HIS A 361 11.67 -12.04 -45.18
C HIS A 361 11.03 -12.50 -43.84
N LEU A 362 9.72 -12.53 -43.57
CA LEU A 362 8.50 -12.36 -44.36
C LEU A 362 7.35 -11.96 -43.40
N CYS A 363 6.69 -10.84 -43.68
CA CYS A 363 5.34 -10.52 -43.20
C CYS A 363 4.42 -10.56 -44.43
N GLY A 364 3.27 -11.23 -44.33
CA GLY A 364 2.34 -11.45 -45.45
C GLY A 364 1.68 -10.17 -45.97
N PRO A 365 1.17 -10.17 -47.22
CA PRO A 365 0.81 -8.96 -47.93
C PRO A 365 -0.51 -8.34 -47.44
N PHE A 366 -0.48 -7.01 -47.31
CA PHE A 366 -1.65 -6.15 -47.26
C PHE A 366 -2.40 -6.19 -48.60
N ASP A 367 -3.71 -6.43 -48.53
CA ASP A 367 -4.65 -6.13 -49.62
C ASP A 367 -5.14 -4.68 -49.44
N THR A 368 -4.83 -3.83 -50.41
CA THR A 368 -5.36 -2.48 -50.55
C THR A 368 -6.25 -2.41 -51.77
N SER A 369 -7.58 -2.35 -51.59
CA SER A 369 -8.44 -1.60 -52.52
C SER A 369 -9.81 -1.27 -51.91
N ALA A 370 -10.34 -0.14 -52.38
CA ALA A 370 -11.71 0.37 -52.28
C ALA A 370 -12.06 1.25 -51.07
N GLN A 371 -12.16 2.53 -51.40
CA GLN A 371 -12.67 3.65 -50.63
C GLN A 371 -14.11 3.44 -50.16
N GLY A 372 -14.39 3.98 -48.98
CA GLY A 372 -15.70 4.45 -48.58
C GLY A 372 -16.25 3.75 -47.35
N THR A 373 -15.94 4.27 -46.15
CA THR A 373 -16.90 4.25 -45.03
C THR A 373 -16.48 5.21 -43.91
N GLN A 374 -17.52 5.85 -43.38
CA GLN A 374 -17.64 6.70 -42.22
C GLN A 374 -16.85 6.25 -40.97
N GLY A 375 -16.27 7.22 -40.25
CA GLY A 375 -16.19 7.24 -38.79
C GLY A 375 -15.16 6.33 -38.11
N HIS A 376 -13.89 6.76 -38.04
CA HIS A 376 -13.00 6.27 -36.99
C HIS A 376 -13.38 6.93 -35.65
N ARG A 377 -14.34 6.33 -34.94
CA ARG A 377 -14.43 6.51 -33.49
C ARG A 377 -13.26 5.75 -32.87
N ASP A 378 -12.50 6.40 -32.01
CA ASP A 378 -11.52 5.79 -31.10
C ASP A 378 -12.11 4.55 -30.42
N VAL A 379 -11.77 3.36 -30.90
CA VAL A 379 -12.07 2.13 -30.16
C VAL A 379 -10.99 2.02 -29.10
N LEU A 380 -11.30 2.51 -27.88
CA LEU A 380 -10.51 2.21 -26.70
C LEU A 380 -10.34 0.70 -26.62
N SER A 381 -9.09 0.20 -26.73
CA SER A 381 -8.85 -1.23 -26.61
C SER A 381 -9.38 -1.75 -25.27
N GLU A 382 -10.16 -2.82 -25.33
CA GLU A 382 -10.80 -3.41 -24.15
C GLU A 382 -9.87 -4.41 -23.47
N ILE A 383 -10.02 -4.57 -22.16
CA ILE A 383 -9.29 -5.55 -21.36
C ILE A 383 -10.24 -6.17 -20.34
N ALA A 384 -10.23 -7.50 -20.22
CA ALA A 384 -11.02 -8.19 -19.20
C ALA A 384 -10.46 -7.87 -17.81
N ILE A 385 -11.34 -7.74 -16.81
CA ILE A 385 -10.92 -7.49 -15.43
C ILE A 385 -9.92 -8.55 -14.91
N GLU A 386 -10.08 -9.80 -15.35
CA GLU A 386 -9.17 -10.92 -15.02
C GLU A 386 -7.73 -10.70 -15.52
N ASP A 387 -7.57 -10.03 -16.67
CA ASP A 387 -6.25 -9.74 -17.25
C ASP A 387 -5.54 -8.59 -16.53
N THR A 388 -6.26 -7.87 -15.65
CA THR A 388 -5.68 -6.85 -14.77
C THR A 388 -5.19 -7.42 -13.45
N LEU A 389 -5.49 -8.69 -13.16
CA LEU A 389 -5.18 -9.36 -11.90
C LEU A 389 -3.67 -9.34 -11.59
N ALA A 390 -3.35 -8.82 -10.41
CA ALA A 390 -2.02 -8.92 -9.81
C ALA A 390 -2.12 -9.55 -8.42
N THR A 391 -1.22 -10.48 -8.12
CA THR A 391 -1.11 -11.11 -6.80
C THR A 391 0.28 -10.88 -6.27
N VAL A 392 0.38 -10.36 -5.04
CA VAL A 392 1.64 -10.15 -4.33
C VAL A 392 1.62 -10.96 -3.04
N LEU A 393 2.66 -11.74 -2.81
CA LEU A 393 2.86 -12.51 -1.58
C LEU A 393 3.92 -11.84 -0.73
N GLN A 394 3.66 -11.68 0.57
CA GLN A 394 4.59 -11.09 1.52
C GLN A 394 4.58 -11.90 2.80
N ILE A 395 5.76 -12.21 3.32
CA ILE A 395 5.83 -12.81 4.66
C ILE A 395 6.06 -11.72 5.70
N VAL A 396 5.36 -11.86 6.82
CA VAL A 396 5.48 -10.96 7.95
C VAL A 396 6.71 -11.30 8.78
N PHE A 397 7.79 -10.54 8.57
CA PHE A 397 9.01 -10.56 9.38
C PHE A 397 8.85 -9.70 10.66
N PRO A 398 9.69 -9.93 11.70
CA PRO A 398 9.67 -9.14 12.93
C PRO A 398 9.72 -7.62 12.72
N GLU A 399 10.52 -7.15 11.75
CA GLU A 399 10.66 -5.72 11.39
C GLU A 399 9.36 -5.08 10.85
N HIS A 400 8.42 -5.89 10.38
CA HIS A 400 7.11 -5.45 9.92
C HIS A 400 6.10 -5.30 11.06
N THR A 401 6.45 -5.75 12.26
CA THR A 401 5.54 -5.87 13.39
C THR A 401 5.92 -4.99 14.57
N ASN A 402 4.93 -4.68 15.39
CA ASN A 402 5.17 -4.02 16.67
C ASN A 402 5.76 -4.99 17.71
N SER A 403 6.08 -4.46 18.89
CA SER A 403 6.65 -5.24 20.01
C SER A 403 5.78 -6.39 20.54
N VAL A 404 4.56 -6.55 20.00
CA VAL A 404 3.62 -7.63 20.31
C VAL A 404 3.44 -8.54 19.08
N SER A 405 4.36 -8.49 18.14
CA SER A 405 4.37 -9.31 16.93
C SER A 405 3.14 -9.13 16.04
N ILE A 406 2.43 -7.99 16.14
CA ILE A 406 1.32 -7.65 15.23
C ILE A 406 1.84 -6.72 14.14
N LEU A 407 1.52 -7.03 12.88
CA LEU A 407 1.83 -6.25 11.70
C LEU A 407 1.37 -4.79 11.83
N PHE A 408 2.27 -3.86 11.50
CA PHE A 408 1.94 -2.43 11.45
C PHE A 408 0.97 -2.13 10.30
N GLY A 409 -0.06 -1.33 10.57
CA GLY A 409 -1.02 -0.92 9.55
C GLY A 409 -0.33 -0.19 8.39
N GLY A 410 0.67 0.64 8.70
CA GLY A 410 1.52 1.33 7.73
C GLY A 410 2.20 0.40 6.74
N GLN A 411 2.73 -0.73 7.22
CA GLN A 411 3.38 -1.72 6.37
C GLN A 411 2.36 -2.40 5.43
N THR A 412 1.19 -2.77 5.96
CA THR A 412 0.11 -3.34 5.15
C THR A 412 -0.33 -2.40 4.03
N MET A 413 -0.47 -1.10 4.32
CA MET A 413 -0.84 -0.08 3.33
C MET A 413 0.21 0.07 2.22
N ALA A 414 1.50 -0.04 2.58
CA ALA A 414 2.57 -0.03 1.59
C ALA A 414 2.48 -1.22 0.62
N TRP A 415 2.25 -2.43 1.14
CA TRP A 415 2.09 -3.62 0.29
C TRP A 415 0.81 -3.62 -0.54
N LEU A 416 -0.29 -3.08 0.01
CA LEU A 416 -1.53 -2.85 -0.73
C LEU A 416 -1.30 -1.96 -1.96
N GLU A 417 -0.59 -0.84 -1.79
CA GLU A 417 -0.28 0.06 -2.90
C GLU A 417 0.62 -0.63 -3.95
N GLN A 418 1.63 -1.39 -3.51
CA GLN A 418 2.49 -2.14 -4.44
C GLN A 418 1.68 -3.08 -5.33
N ALA A 419 0.74 -3.84 -4.76
CA ALA A 419 -0.16 -4.70 -5.53
C ALA A 419 -1.04 -3.88 -6.50
N ALA A 420 -1.54 -2.72 -6.05
CA ALA A 420 -2.34 -1.83 -6.89
C ALA A 420 -1.55 -1.31 -8.10
N LEU A 421 -0.31 -0.86 -7.90
CA LEU A 421 0.58 -0.36 -8.95
C LEU A 421 0.92 -1.45 -9.98
N ILE A 422 1.15 -2.69 -9.54
CA ILE A 422 1.39 -3.83 -10.44
C ILE A 422 0.14 -4.11 -11.29
N SER A 423 -1.05 -4.10 -10.70
CA SER A 423 -2.30 -4.28 -11.42
C SER A 423 -2.54 -3.18 -12.46
N ALA A 424 -2.28 -1.92 -12.10
CA ALA A 424 -2.48 -0.76 -12.97
C ALA A 424 -1.58 -0.77 -14.22
N ARG A 425 -0.37 -1.35 -14.15
CA ARG A 425 0.49 -1.52 -15.34
C ARG A 425 -0.21 -2.31 -16.44
N ASN A 426 -1.11 -3.22 -16.09
CA ASN A 426 -1.84 -4.01 -17.07
C ASN A 426 -2.78 -3.15 -17.93
N VAL A 427 -3.36 -2.06 -17.42
CA VAL A 427 -4.26 -1.21 -18.23
C VAL A 427 -3.51 -0.19 -19.10
N ALA A 428 -2.24 0.08 -18.81
CA ALA A 428 -1.39 0.98 -19.57
C ALA A 428 -0.43 0.26 -20.56
N ARG A 429 -0.49 -1.08 -20.70
CA ARG A 429 0.38 -1.77 -21.67
C ARG A 429 0.08 -1.25 -23.09
N GLY A 430 1.14 -0.87 -23.80
CA GLY A 430 1.07 -0.24 -25.12
C GLY A 430 1.37 1.26 -25.11
N LEU A 431 1.28 1.91 -23.95
CA LEU A 431 1.70 3.30 -23.80
C LEU A 431 3.20 3.35 -23.44
N PRO A 432 4.02 4.14 -24.17
CA PRO A 432 5.42 4.31 -23.83
C PRO A 432 5.57 5.12 -22.53
N ASN A 433 6.58 4.78 -21.71
CA ASN A 433 7.05 5.57 -20.57
C ASN A 433 5.97 6.01 -19.56
N VAL A 434 5.02 5.14 -19.24
CA VAL A 434 3.98 5.42 -18.26
C VAL A 434 4.48 5.26 -16.82
N HIS A 435 4.34 6.34 -16.05
CA HIS A 435 4.52 6.35 -14.61
C HIS A 435 3.17 6.49 -13.90
N TRP A 436 2.96 5.70 -12.85
CA TRP A 436 1.73 5.74 -12.06
C TRP A 436 1.96 6.53 -10.78
N LYS A 437 1.04 7.43 -10.44
CA LYS A 437 1.00 8.09 -9.13
C LYS A 437 -0.29 7.77 -8.41
N THR A 438 -0.20 7.49 -7.12
CA THR A 438 -1.38 7.35 -6.26
C THR A 438 -1.90 8.73 -5.91
N VAL A 439 -3.14 9.03 -6.29
CA VAL A 439 -3.79 10.33 -6.03
C VAL A 439 -4.70 10.25 -4.82
N ALA A 440 -5.29 9.07 -4.58
CA ALA A 440 -6.15 8.85 -3.44
C ALA A 440 -6.12 7.40 -2.98
N MET A 441 -6.41 7.21 -1.71
CA MET A 441 -6.78 5.94 -1.12
C MET A 441 -8.08 6.17 -0.35
N ASP A 442 -9.10 5.34 -0.60
CA ASP A 442 -10.34 5.40 0.17
C ASP A 442 -10.15 4.80 1.57
N GLY A 443 -11.17 4.94 2.42
CA GLY A 443 -11.07 4.46 3.81
C GLY A 443 -10.77 2.96 3.88
N LEU A 444 -9.95 2.58 4.85
CA LEU A 444 -9.49 1.22 5.11
C LEU A 444 -9.78 0.84 6.56
N GLU A 445 -10.26 -0.38 6.79
CA GLU A 445 -10.44 -0.95 8.13
C GLU A 445 -9.66 -2.27 8.29
N PHE A 446 -8.85 -2.37 9.34
CA PHE A 446 -8.14 -3.59 9.71
C PHE A 446 -9.08 -4.49 10.52
N LYS A 447 -9.63 -5.53 9.88
CA LYS A 447 -10.61 -6.43 10.53
C LYS A 447 -9.97 -7.47 11.43
N ARG A 448 -8.79 -7.96 11.06
CA ARG A 448 -8.09 -9.03 11.78
C ARG A 448 -6.61 -8.70 11.92
N PRO A 449 -6.00 -8.97 13.10
CA PRO A 449 -4.57 -8.85 13.26
C PRO A 449 -3.84 -9.91 12.42
N VAL A 450 -2.65 -9.56 11.98
CA VAL A 450 -1.69 -10.44 11.31
C VAL A 450 -0.43 -10.47 12.16
N VAL A 451 0.11 -11.67 12.40
CA VAL A 451 1.25 -11.86 13.28
C VAL A 451 2.51 -12.25 12.50
N VAL A 452 3.66 -12.13 13.15
CA VAL A 452 4.96 -12.58 12.60
C VAL A 452 4.88 -14.05 12.15
N GLY A 453 5.47 -14.34 11.01
CA GLY A 453 5.52 -15.68 10.40
C GLY A 453 4.36 -15.99 9.46
N GLU A 454 3.30 -15.18 9.48
CA GLU A 454 2.19 -15.39 8.55
C GLU A 454 2.50 -14.87 7.15
N VAL A 455 1.89 -15.51 6.16
CA VAL A 455 2.00 -15.11 4.75
C VAL A 455 0.77 -14.32 4.37
N MET A 456 0.98 -13.07 3.94
CA MET A 456 -0.06 -12.23 3.37
C MET A 456 -0.11 -12.38 1.86
N THR A 457 -1.32 -12.49 1.33
CA THR A 457 -1.62 -12.45 -0.11
C THR A 457 -2.45 -11.19 -0.39
N PHE A 458 -1.93 -10.33 -1.25
CA PHE A 458 -2.59 -9.14 -1.76
C PHE A 458 -3.03 -9.38 -3.19
N THR A 459 -4.33 -9.36 -3.44
CA THR A 459 -4.90 -9.57 -4.78
C THR A 459 -5.53 -8.28 -5.26
N ALA A 460 -5.04 -7.74 -6.36
CA ALA A 460 -5.43 -6.46 -6.93
C ALA A 460 -6.06 -6.63 -8.32
N VAL A 461 -7.14 -5.88 -8.58
CA VAL A 461 -7.82 -5.78 -9.86
C VAL A 461 -8.17 -4.33 -10.18
N VAL A 462 -8.11 -3.94 -11.45
CA VAL A 462 -8.57 -2.61 -11.88
C VAL A 462 -10.07 -2.67 -12.10
N LEU A 463 -10.83 -1.92 -11.29
CA LEU A 463 -12.29 -1.87 -11.39
C LEU A 463 -12.77 -0.97 -12.52
N ARG A 464 -12.15 0.19 -12.65
CA ARG A 464 -12.60 1.21 -13.60
C ARG A 464 -11.41 1.99 -14.12
N THR A 465 -11.41 2.26 -15.42
CA THR A 465 -10.53 3.22 -16.05
C THR A 465 -11.30 4.47 -16.45
N PHE A 466 -10.64 5.60 -16.31
CA PHE A 466 -11.03 6.91 -16.83
C PHE A 466 -9.99 7.34 -17.86
N THR A 467 -10.04 8.59 -18.34
CA THR A 467 -9.11 9.11 -19.34
C THR A 467 -7.64 8.93 -18.97
N ARG A 468 -7.26 9.29 -17.73
CA ARG A 468 -5.86 9.30 -17.26
C ARG A 468 -5.69 8.75 -15.85
N SER A 469 -6.71 8.05 -15.35
CA SER A 469 -6.73 7.51 -14.01
C SER A 469 -7.52 6.23 -13.95
N CYS A 470 -7.29 5.41 -12.95
CA CYS A 470 -8.03 4.19 -12.70
C CYS A 470 -8.30 3.98 -11.21
N GLU A 471 -9.37 3.24 -10.92
CA GLU A 471 -9.66 2.72 -9.58
C GLU A 471 -9.17 1.27 -9.51
N VAL A 472 -8.33 0.99 -8.52
CA VAL A 472 -7.76 -0.34 -8.29
C VAL A 472 -8.18 -0.83 -6.92
N TYR A 473 -8.86 -1.97 -6.90
CA TYR A 473 -9.32 -2.60 -5.68
C TYR A 473 -8.38 -3.72 -5.29
N VAL A 474 -7.99 -3.74 -4.02
CA VAL A 474 -7.01 -4.68 -3.48
C VAL A 474 -7.58 -5.34 -2.24
N VAL A 475 -7.55 -6.67 -2.23
CA VAL A 475 -7.97 -7.49 -1.09
C VAL A 475 -6.74 -8.12 -0.46
N ALA A 476 -6.61 -7.99 0.86
CA ALA A 476 -5.57 -8.64 1.64
C ALA A 476 -6.15 -9.84 2.42
N SER A 477 -5.40 -10.94 2.38
CA SER A 477 -5.66 -12.13 3.18
C SER A 477 -4.38 -12.64 3.83
N ALA A 478 -4.49 -13.28 4.99
CA ALA A 478 -3.36 -13.89 5.69
C ALA A 478 -3.55 -15.40 5.84
N GLU A 479 -2.46 -16.14 5.78
CA GLU A 479 -2.39 -17.58 5.96
C GLU A 479 -1.39 -17.87 7.10
N SER A 480 -1.80 -18.70 8.06
CA SER A 480 -0.95 -19.11 9.18
C SER A 480 -0.21 -20.40 8.81
N HIS A 481 1.04 -20.50 9.24
CA HIS A 481 1.89 -21.68 9.04
C HIS A 481 1.43 -22.88 9.88
N ASP A 482 0.87 -22.65 11.08
CA ASP A 482 0.64 -23.70 12.08
C ASP A 482 -0.66 -24.50 11.88
N HIS A 483 -1.55 -24.04 11.01
CA HIS A 483 -2.79 -24.76 10.73
C HIS A 483 -2.61 -25.63 9.49
N ALA A 484 -2.63 -26.96 9.68
CA ALA A 484 -2.53 -28.01 8.65
C ALA A 484 -3.62 -27.98 7.54
N GLY A 485 -4.31 -26.86 7.37
CA GLY A 485 -5.34 -26.62 6.35
C GLY A 485 -5.20 -25.33 5.55
N GLY A 486 -4.13 -24.54 5.71
CA GLY A 486 -3.81 -23.39 4.81
C GLY A 486 -4.96 -22.39 4.59
N LYS A 487 -5.90 -22.27 5.54
CA LYS A 487 -7.12 -21.50 5.32
C LYS A 487 -6.79 -20.01 5.34
N ARG A 488 -6.84 -19.39 4.16
CA ARG A 488 -6.71 -17.94 4.00
C ARG A 488 -7.83 -17.23 4.75
N ARG A 489 -7.47 -16.18 5.49
CA ARG A 489 -8.42 -15.32 6.19
C ARG A 489 -8.35 -13.90 5.64
N PHE A 490 -9.50 -13.30 5.35
CA PHE A 490 -9.58 -11.88 5.06
C PHE A 490 -9.03 -11.03 6.22
N THR A 491 -8.23 -10.02 5.89
CA THR A 491 -7.70 -9.05 6.87
C THR A 491 -8.28 -7.67 6.63
N ASN A 492 -8.25 -7.19 5.39
CA ASN A 492 -8.67 -5.86 4.98
C ASN A 492 -8.71 -5.72 3.45
N ASP A 493 -9.38 -4.69 2.97
CA ASP A 493 -9.50 -4.31 1.56
C ASP A 493 -9.28 -2.81 1.38
N ALA A 494 -8.71 -2.40 0.25
CA ALA A 494 -8.45 -0.99 -0.06
C ALA A 494 -8.82 -0.68 -1.50
N LEU A 495 -9.27 0.55 -1.73
CA LEU A 495 -9.51 1.10 -3.06
C LEU A 495 -8.55 2.28 -3.29
N PHE A 496 -7.67 2.14 -4.29
CA PHE A 496 -6.74 3.18 -4.71
C PHE A 496 -7.23 3.87 -5.96
N THR A 497 -7.03 5.18 -6.04
CA THR A 497 -7.13 5.94 -7.29
C THR A 497 -5.73 6.25 -7.76
N LEU A 498 -5.35 5.67 -8.88
CA LEU A 498 -4.06 5.90 -9.52
C LEU A 498 -4.27 6.80 -10.74
N ALA A 499 -3.33 7.69 -11.02
CA ALA A 499 -3.32 8.52 -12.21
C ALA A 499 -1.98 8.38 -12.92
N LEU A 500 -1.99 8.62 -14.23
CA LEU A 500 -0.76 8.78 -14.99
C LEU A 500 -0.03 10.03 -14.48
N ALA A 501 1.25 9.89 -14.13
CA ALA A 501 2.12 11.04 -13.92
C ALA A 501 2.47 11.63 -15.29
N ALA A 502 2.40 12.96 -15.42
CA ALA A 502 2.90 13.63 -16.61
C ALA A 502 4.43 13.43 -16.70
N PRO A 503 5.00 13.29 -17.90
CA PRO A 503 6.44 13.33 -18.05
C PRO A 503 6.96 14.69 -17.54
N PRO A 504 8.13 14.71 -16.90
CA PRO A 504 8.70 15.88 -16.23
C PRO A 504 9.02 17.05 -17.16
N ASP A 505 9.17 16.80 -18.46
CA ASP A 505 9.48 17.83 -19.46
C ASP A 505 8.23 18.59 -19.95
N GLU A 506 7.04 18.21 -19.49
CA GLU A 506 5.76 18.80 -19.90
C GLU A 506 5.01 19.43 -18.72
N ASP A 507 5.60 20.45 -18.11
CA ASP A 507 4.84 21.47 -17.35
C ASP A 507 4.04 22.42 -18.29
N ALA A 508 3.97 22.11 -19.60
CA ALA A 508 3.20 22.85 -20.59
C ALA A 508 2.46 21.90 -21.55
N GLY A 509 1.26 21.45 -21.16
CA GLY A 509 0.19 21.13 -22.12
C GLY A 509 0.43 20.00 -23.14
N GLY A 510 1.45 19.15 -22.97
CA GLY A 510 1.61 17.97 -23.81
C GLY A 510 0.59 16.90 -23.46
N GLU A 511 -0.23 16.53 -24.43
CA GLU A 511 -1.17 15.42 -24.29
C GLU A 511 -0.37 14.12 -24.32
N ILE A 512 -0.31 13.35 -23.23
CA ILE A 512 0.09 11.94 -23.39
C ILE A 512 -0.95 11.32 -24.32
N GLU A 513 -0.53 11.08 -25.57
CA GLU A 513 -1.33 10.43 -26.59
C GLU A 513 -1.68 9.01 -26.14
N GLY A 514 -2.96 8.68 -26.24
CA GLY A 514 -3.48 7.37 -25.89
C GLY A 514 -4.26 7.36 -24.58
N ALA A 515 -5.41 6.71 -24.63
CA ALA A 515 -6.29 6.52 -23.49
C ALA A 515 -6.10 5.14 -22.87
N LEU A 516 -6.36 5.05 -21.56
CA LEU A 516 -6.31 3.79 -20.85
C LEU A 516 -7.31 2.78 -21.42
N ARG A 517 -6.92 1.51 -21.41
CA ARG A 517 -7.78 0.42 -21.87
C ARG A 517 -9.06 0.34 -21.05
N ARG A 518 -10.21 0.15 -21.71
CA ARG A 518 -11.51 0.08 -21.03
C ARG A 518 -11.66 -1.28 -20.35
N ILE A 519 -12.01 -1.29 -19.07
CA ILE A 519 -12.28 -2.53 -18.34
C ILE A 519 -13.62 -3.12 -18.75
N VAL A 520 -13.60 -4.40 -19.09
CA VAL A 520 -14.78 -5.23 -19.28
C VAL A 520 -14.99 -6.07 -18.02
N ILE A 521 -16.12 -5.85 -17.36
CA ILE A 521 -16.56 -6.59 -16.17
C ILE A 521 -17.72 -7.49 -16.59
N PRO A 522 -17.79 -8.75 -16.10
CA PRO A 522 -18.94 -9.61 -16.34
C PRO A 522 -20.26 -8.95 -15.89
N GLU A 523 -21.28 -9.01 -16.74
CA GLU A 523 -22.62 -8.49 -16.46
C GLU A 523 -23.24 -9.18 -15.25
N GLU A 524 -24.06 -8.44 -14.49
CA GLU A 524 -24.76 -8.89 -13.29
C GLU A 524 -23.83 -9.39 -12.17
N SER A 525 -22.54 -9.04 -12.24
CA SER A 525 -21.58 -9.42 -11.21
C SER A 525 -21.56 -8.44 -10.02
N PRO A 526 -21.19 -8.90 -8.82
CA PRO A 526 -20.96 -8.01 -7.68
C PRO A 526 -19.91 -6.92 -7.97
N LEU A 527 -18.93 -7.25 -8.82
CA LEU A 527 -17.89 -6.31 -9.27
C LEU A 527 -18.47 -5.19 -10.12
N GLU A 528 -19.45 -5.48 -10.98
CA GLU A 528 -20.13 -4.45 -11.78
C GLU A 528 -20.88 -3.48 -10.87
N THR A 529 -21.63 -4.00 -9.89
CA THR A 529 -22.35 -3.18 -8.91
C THR A 529 -21.39 -2.27 -8.14
N TYR A 530 -20.24 -2.79 -7.70
CA TYR A 530 -19.24 -2.01 -6.97
C TYR A 530 -18.53 -0.98 -7.86
N ALA A 531 -18.24 -1.33 -9.11
CA ALA A 531 -17.66 -0.42 -10.11
C ALA A 531 -18.64 0.67 -10.55
N GLY A 532 -19.96 0.41 -10.52
CA GLY A 532 -21.01 1.37 -10.86
C GLY A 532 -21.04 2.62 -9.97
N ALA A 533 -20.41 2.57 -8.79
CA ALA A 533 -20.25 3.73 -7.91
C ALA A 533 -19.01 4.61 -8.23
N ALA A 534 -18.16 4.21 -9.19
CA ALA A 534 -16.89 4.89 -9.49
C ALA A 534 -17.05 6.37 -9.86
N GLU A 535 -18.08 6.75 -10.62
CA GLU A 535 -18.30 8.16 -10.97
C GLU A 535 -18.68 9.01 -9.75
N ARG A 536 -19.48 8.47 -8.83
CA ARG A 536 -19.82 9.16 -7.57
C ARG A 536 -18.58 9.31 -6.69
N ARG A 537 -17.74 8.27 -6.59
CA ARG A 537 -16.47 8.33 -5.87
C ARG A 537 -15.54 9.39 -6.45
N LYS A 538 -15.36 9.40 -7.78
CA LYS A 538 -14.55 10.40 -8.49
C LYS A 538 -15.06 11.82 -8.21
N GLY A 539 -16.37 12.05 -8.34
CA GLY A 539 -16.98 13.36 -8.06
C GLY A 539 -16.71 13.84 -6.62
N ARG A 540 -16.89 12.96 -5.64
CA ARG A 540 -16.58 13.26 -4.22
C ARG A 540 -15.11 13.58 -4.00
N ARG A 541 -14.19 12.82 -4.60
CA ARG A 541 -12.74 13.06 -4.49
C ARG A 541 -12.34 14.39 -5.12
N LEU A 542 -12.93 14.77 -6.25
CA LEU A 542 -12.69 16.06 -6.90
C LEU A 542 -13.19 17.23 -6.07
N GLN A 543 -14.40 17.15 -5.52
CA GLN A 543 -14.94 18.17 -4.60
C GLN A 543 -14.05 18.34 -3.36
N LEU A 544 -13.59 17.22 -2.78
CA LEU A 544 -12.68 17.26 -1.64
C LEU A 544 -11.32 17.85 -2.02
N ARG A 545 -10.77 17.49 -3.19
CA ARG A 545 -9.53 18.08 -3.72
C ARG A 545 -9.67 19.58 -3.90
N GLU A 546 -10.73 20.05 -4.55
CA GLU A 546 -10.98 21.48 -4.79
C GLU A 546 -11.09 22.25 -3.47
N MET A 547 -11.85 21.73 -2.52
CA MET A 547 -11.97 22.31 -1.19
C MET A 547 -10.60 22.40 -0.49
N LEU A 548 -9.79 21.34 -0.51
CA LEU A 548 -8.49 21.34 0.14
C LEU A 548 -7.49 22.25 -0.57
N MET A 549 -7.50 22.33 -1.90
CA MET A 549 -6.68 23.26 -2.67
C MET A 549 -7.06 24.70 -2.39
N ARG A 550 -8.34 25.01 -2.17
CA ARG A 550 -8.76 26.36 -1.74
C ARG A 550 -8.25 26.74 -0.35
N ILE A 551 -8.11 25.77 0.55
CA ILE A 551 -7.69 26.01 1.95
C ILE A 551 -6.16 26.02 2.09
N TYR A 552 -5.47 25.14 1.36
CA TYR A 552 -4.05 24.83 1.56
C TYR A 552 -3.20 24.92 0.29
N GLY A 553 -3.82 25.16 -0.87
CA GLY A 553 -3.10 25.37 -2.11
C GLY A 553 -2.25 26.64 -2.07
N PRO A 554 -1.34 26.80 -3.02
CA PRO A 554 -0.56 28.03 -3.16
C PRO A 554 -1.52 29.21 -3.31
N SER A 555 -1.28 30.28 -2.54
CA SER A 555 -2.00 31.54 -2.67
C SER A 555 -1.75 32.08 -4.09
N GLU A 556 -2.80 32.47 -4.82
CA GLU A 556 -2.63 33.16 -6.12
C GLU A 556 -2.00 34.57 -5.97
N GLU A 557 -1.76 35.03 -4.74
CA GLU A 557 -0.99 36.24 -4.44
C GLU A 557 0.42 35.87 -3.96
N GLN A 558 1.34 35.66 -4.91
CA GLN A 558 2.79 35.84 -4.74
C GLN A 558 3.39 36.48 -5.99
#